data_AF-A0A1W9RXY0-F1
#
_entry.id   AF-A0A1W9RXY0-F1
#
_cell.length_a   1.000
_cell.length_b   1.000
_cell.length_c   1.000
_cell.angle_alpha   90.00
_cell.angle_beta   90.00
_cell.angle_gamma   90.00
#
_symmetry.space_group_name_H-M   'P 1'
#
loop_
_entity.id
_entity.type
_entity.pdbx_description
1 polymer ?
#
loop_
_entity_poly.entity_id
_entity_poly.type
_entity_poly.pdbx_seq_one_letter_code
_entity_poly.pdbx_strand_id
1 'polypeptide(L)' 'MIKAVESLANNPYPPRRRKLRGSRRDYRIRVGDYRVIYRVDVRHTVVTIYHVRHRGEAYRR' A
#
# COMPACT_ATOMS: atom_id res chain seq x y z
N MET A 1 4.60 -11.23 2.95
CA MET A 1 4.44 -10.07 2.04
C MET A 1 3.33 -10.32 1.01
N ILE A 2 3.47 -11.30 0.12
CA ILE A 2 2.55 -11.59 -1.01
C ILE A 2 1.08 -11.68 -0.56
N LYS A 3 0.77 -12.49 0.47
CA LYS A 3 -0.59 -12.63 1.04
C LYS A 3 -1.26 -11.29 1.41
N ALA A 4 -0.49 -10.32 1.90
CA ALA A 4 -1.05 -9.03 2.29
C ALA A 4 -1.40 -8.16 1.07
N VAL A 5 -0.61 -8.27 -0.01
CA VAL A 5 -0.91 -7.59 -1.28
C VAL A 5 -2.12 -8.22 -1.95
N GLU A 6 -2.20 -9.54 -1.98
CA GLU A 6 -3.38 -10.27 -2.51
C GLU A 6 -4.65 -9.90 -1.72
N SER A 7 -4.55 -9.73 -0.39
CA SER A 7 -5.69 -9.32 0.42
C SER A 7 -6.25 -7.93 0.06
N LEU A 8 -5.46 -7.07 -0.59
CA LEU A 8 -5.94 -5.76 -1.06
C LEU A 8 -6.92 -5.88 -2.22
N ALA A 9 -6.90 -6.97 -2.99
CA ALA A 9 -7.90 -7.20 -4.03
C ALA A 9 -9.29 -7.43 -3.41
N ASN A 10 -9.35 -8.16 -2.30
CA ASN A 10 -10.59 -8.45 -1.58
C ASN A 10 -11.03 -7.29 -0.66
N ASN A 11 -10.07 -6.63 -0.02
CA ASN A 11 -10.32 -5.47 0.84
C ASN A 11 -9.27 -4.36 0.56
N PRO A 12 -9.58 -3.42 -0.35
CA PRO A 12 -8.68 -2.30 -0.67
C PRO A 12 -8.42 -1.37 0.52
N TYR A 13 -9.24 -1.48 1.57
CA TYR A 13 -9.25 -0.59 2.72
C TYR A 13 -9.04 -1.35 4.04
N PRO A 14 -7.89 -2.03 4.23
CA PRO A 14 -7.63 -2.77 5.44
C PRO A 14 -7.49 -1.85 6.66
N PRO A 15 -7.69 -2.38 7.88
CA PRO A 15 -7.37 -1.68 9.11
C PRO A 15 -5.88 -1.31 9.15
N ARG A 16 -5.54 -0.19 9.78
CA ARG A 16 -4.17 0.39 9.85
C ARG A 16 -3.63 0.99 8.53
N ARG A 17 -4.43 1.08 7.47
CA ARG A 17 -4.07 1.90 6.30
C ARG A 17 -3.92 3.37 6.70
N ARG A 18 -2.96 4.06 6.10
CA ARG A 18 -2.77 5.50 6.23
C ARG A 18 -2.85 6.14 4.85
N LYS A 19 -3.69 7.17 4.70
CA LYS A 19 -3.73 7.97 3.47
C LYS A 19 -2.45 8.79 3.37
N LEU A 20 -1.86 8.88 2.18
CA LEU A 20 -0.71 9.75 1.93
C LEU A 20 -1.16 11.20 1.81
N ARG A 21 -0.40 12.13 2.40
CA ARG A 21 -0.63 13.57 2.24
C ARG A 21 -0.37 13.97 0.79
N GLY A 22 -1.20 14.85 0.24
CA GLY A 22 -1.09 15.33 -1.13
C GLY A 22 -1.79 14.48 -2.19
N SER A 23 -2.34 13.31 -1.83
CA SER A 23 -3.11 12.48 -2.75
C SER A 23 -4.50 12.13 -2.24
N ARG A 24 -5.49 12.14 -3.14
CA ARG A 24 -6.88 11.80 -2.81
C ARG A 24 -7.10 10.29 -2.70
N ARG A 25 -6.29 9.47 -3.36
CA ARG A 25 -6.51 8.03 -3.57
C ARG A 25 -5.30 7.15 -3.25
N ASP A 26 -4.22 7.73 -2.74
CA ASP A 26 -3.02 6.97 -2.38
C ASP A 26 -3.00 6.63 -0.89
N TYR A 27 -2.65 5.38 -0.62
CA TYR A 27 -2.64 4.78 0.70
C TYR A 27 -1.34 4.05 0.92
N ARG A 28 -0.99 3.89 2.20
CA ARG A 28 0.15 3.12 2.66
C ARG A 28 -0.31 2.13 3.71
N ILE A 29 0.12 0.88 3.58
CA ILE A 29 -0.02 -0.14 4.60
C ILE A 29 1.36 -0.64 5.05
N ARG A 30 1.41 -1.17 6.27
CA ARG A 30 2.58 -1.85 6.82
C ARG A 30 2.34 -3.35 6.74
N VAL A 31 3.28 -4.06 6.14
CA VAL A 31 3.25 -5.52 6.01
C VAL A 31 4.56 -6.06 6.58
N GLY A 32 4.56 -6.42 7.87
CA GLY A 32 5.79 -6.78 8.59
C GLY A 32 6.81 -5.64 8.54
N ASP A 33 7.95 -5.92 7.91
CA ASP A 33 9.06 -4.98 7.68
C ASP A 33 8.99 -4.27 6.33
N TYR A 34 7.89 -4.37 5.59
CA TYR A 34 7.71 -3.62 4.33
C TYR A 34 6.65 -2.53 4.46
N ARG A 35 6.86 -1.45 3.72
CA ARG A 35 5.86 -0.43 3.44
C ARG A 35 5.39 -0.60 2.00
N VAL A 36 4.09 -0.76 1.83
CA VAL A 36 3.46 -0.84 0.50
C VAL A 36 2.67 0.43 0.28
N ILE A 37 2.96 1.13 -0.82
CA ILE A 37 2.21 2.27 -1.30
C ILE A 37 1.34 1.80 -2.46
N TYR A 38 0.04 2.08 -2.38
CA TYR A 38 -0.93 1.66 -3.38
C TYR A 38 -2.00 2.73 -3.58
N ARG A 39 -2.62 2.71 -4.76
CA ARG A 39 -3.77 3.53 -5.12
C ARG A 39 -4.99 2.66 -5.30
N VAL A 40 -6.14 3.18 -4.87
CA VAL A 40 -7.43 2.55 -5.12
C VAL A 40 -8.20 3.41 -6.11
N ASP A 41 -8.46 2.87 -7.29
CA ASP A 41 -9.43 3.45 -8.22
C ASP A 41 -10.78 2.78 -8.05
N VAL A 42 -11.69 3.49 -7.37
CA VAL A 42 -13.05 3.02 -7.09
C VAL A 42 -13.90 2.97 -8.37
N ARG A 43 -13.58 3.75 -9.41
CA ARG A 43 -14.35 3.75 -10.67
C ARG A 43 -14.09 2.50 -11.50
N HIS A 44 -12.85 2.03 -11.48
CA HIS A 44 -12.41 0.89 -12.28
C HIS A 44 -12.24 -0.39 -11.44
N THR A 45 -12.44 -0.32 -10.12
CA THR A 45 -12.18 -1.41 -9.17
C THR A 45 -10.74 -1.93 -9.28
N VAL A 46 -9.79 -1.01 -9.51
CA VAL A 46 -8.38 -1.34 -9.69
C VAL A 46 -7.58 -0.91 -8.47
N VAL A 47 -6.73 -1.81 -7.98
CA VAL A 47 -5.71 -1.51 -6.97
C VAL A 47 -4.34 -1.51 -7.63
N THR A 48 -3.69 -0.35 -7.68
CA THR A 48 -2.35 -0.21 -8.27
C THR A 48 -1.31 -0.12 -7.17
N ILE A 49 -0.34 -1.03 -7.16
CA ILE A 49 0.81 -1.00 -6.23
C ILE A 49 1.91 -0.16 -6.88
N TYR A 50 2.33 0.92 -6.24
CA TYR A 50 3.41 1.77 -6.75
C TYR A 50 4.78 1.31 -6.26
N HIS A 51 4.92 1.15 -4.95
CA HIS A 51 6.20 0.84 -4.33
C HIS A 51 6.04 -0.12 -3.17
N VAL A 52 6.93 -1.10 -3.12
CA VAL A 52 7.16 -1.97 -1.97
C VAL A 52 8.59 -1.71 -1.52
N ARG A 53 8.74 -1.13 -0.32
CA ARG A 53 10.05 -0.75 0.24
C ARG A 53 10.26 -1.42 1.58
N HIS A 54 11.47 -1.94 1.80
CA HIS A 54 11.82 -2.47 3.11
C HIS A 54 11.94 -1.32 4.12
N ARG A 55 11.55 -1.56 5.37
CA ARG A 55 11.44 -0.55 6.43
C ARG A 55 12.79 0.05 6.78
N GLY A 56 13.86 -0.71 6.59
CA GLY A 56 15.26 -0.31 6.81
C GLY A 56 16.02 0.12 5.55
N GLU A 57 15.42 0.04 4.36
CA GLU A 57 16.08 0.50 3.12
C GLU A 57 16.19 2.02 3.02
N ALA A 58 15.50 2.78 3.88
CA ALA A 58 15.67 4.23 3.97
C ALA A 58 17.08 4.68 4.43
N TYR A 59 17.94 3.74 4.85
CA TYR A 59 19.30 3.99 5.33
C TYR A 59 20.40 3.25 4.55
N ARG A 60 20.10 2.53 3.47
CA ARG A 60 21.15 1.98 2.60
C ARG A 60 21.40 2.97 1.47
N ARG A 61 22.66 3.43 1.43
CA ARG A 61 23.26 4.37 0.49
C ARG A 61 22.95 4.03 -0.96
#